data_AF-A0A2V9KWY2-F1
#
_entry.id   AF-A0A2V9KWY2-F1
#
_cell.length_a   1.000
_cell.length_b   1.000
_cell.length_c   1.000
_cell.angle_alpha   90.00
_cell.angle_beta   90.00
_cell.angle_gamma   90.00
#
_symmetry.space_group_name_H-M   'P 1'
#
loop_
_entity.id
_entity.type
_entity.pdbx_description
1 polymer ?
#
loop_
_entity_poly.entity_id
_entity_poly.type
_entity_poly.pdbx_seq_one_letter_code
_entity_poly.pdbx_strand_id
1 'polypeptide(L)'
;MSDLDDWRKRIDEIDQQLVKLLNERSGCAVEIGHIKKKLNLPAWAPEREVEILRNVVKTNRGPLDDAAIRRLFERIIDEARSLERHAMDAHTGPVPGRGRSPSVGQSSSGSDAGPSGSGGSSERKG
;
A
#
# COMPACT_ATOMS: atom_id res chain seq x y z
N MET A 1 2.84 34.67 -5.16
CA MET A 1 2.55 34.35 -3.74
C MET A 1 2.18 32.88 -3.73
N SER A 2 2.93 32.03 -3.03
CA SER A 2 2.51 30.63 -2.84
C SER A 2 1.39 30.61 -1.82
N ASP A 3 0.21 30.13 -2.20
CA ASP A 3 -0.88 29.95 -1.25
C ASP A 3 -0.70 28.61 -0.50
N LEU A 4 -1.38 28.46 0.63
CA LEU A 4 -1.39 27.26 1.47
C LEU A 4 -1.63 25.98 0.66
N ASP A 5 -2.49 26.05 -0.34
CA ASP A 5 -2.87 24.91 -1.18
C ASP A 5 -1.73 24.43 -2.09
N ASP A 6 -0.82 25.32 -2.53
CA ASP A 6 0.34 24.92 -3.32
C ASP A 6 1.32 24.10 -2.47
N TRP A 7 1.53 24.50 -1.21
CA TRP A 7 2.37 23.75 -0.28
C TRP A 7 1.76 22.40 0.09
N ARG A 8 0.44 22.31 0.24
CA ARG A 8 -0.25 21.02 0.46
C ARG A 8 -0.08 20.07 -0.71
N LYS A 9 -0.29 20.53 -1.95
CA LYS A 9 -0.04 19.73 -3.15
C LYS A 9 1.41 19.25 -3.20
N ARG A 10 2.36 20.12 -2.83
CA ARG A 10 3.78 19.75 -2.76
C ARG A 10 4.04 18.66 -1.72
N ILE A 11 3.39 18.72 -0.56
CA ILE A 11 3.48 17.66 0.45
C ILE A 11 2.91 16.35 -0.10
N ASP A 12 1.74 16.37 -0.74
CA ASP A 12 1.12 15.18 -1.32
C ASP A 12 2.05 14.49 -2.36
N GLU A 13 2.72 15.27 -3.21
CA GLU A 13 3.71 14.77 -4.16
C GLU A 13 4.92 14.11 -3.48
N ILE A 14 5.39 14.70 -2.37
CA ILE A 14 6.51 14.16 -1.57
C ILE A 14 6.06 12.86 -0.90
N ASP A 15 4.86 12.82 -0.33
CA ASP A 15 4.33 11.65 0.35
C ASP A 15 4.20 10.45 -0.59
N GLN A 16 3.76 10.68 -1.83
CA GLN A 16 3.74 9.64 -2.87
C GLN A 16 5.14 9.09 -3.16
N GLN A 17 6.16 9.96 -3.22
CA GLN A 17 7.55 9.54 -3.40
C GLN A 17 8.08 8.78 -2.19
N LEU A 18 7.74 9.21 -0.97
CA LEU A 18 8.11 8.51 0.26
C LEU A 18 7.52 7.10 0.28
N VAL A 19 6.23 6.93 -0.05
CA VAL A 19 5.59 5.61 -0.12
C VAL A 19 6.31 4.71 -1.14
N LYS A 20 6.65 5.25 -2.31
CA LYS A 20 7.40 4.50 -3.33
C LYS A 20 8.76 4.03 -2.80
N LEU A 21 9.55 4.93 -2.21
CA LEU A 21 10.87 4.61 -1.66
C LEU A 21 10.79 3.63 -0.49
N LEU A 22 9.78 3.74 0.37
CA LEU A 22 9.54 2.82 1.47
C LEU A 22 9.20 1.41 0.96
N ASN A 23 8.39 1.31 -0.09
CA ASN A 23 8.07 0.03 -0.73
C ASN A 23 9.31 -0.61 -1.38
N GLU A 24 10.12 0.17 -2.10
CA GLU A 24 11.39 -0.30 -2.68
C GLU A 24 12.33 -0.82 -1.59
N ARG A 25 12.53 -0.05 -0.51
CA ARG A 25 13.35 -0.45 0.64
C ARG A 25 12.82 -1.73 1.30
N SER A 26 11.50 -1.85 1.42
CA SER A 26 10.85 -3.03 2.00
C SER A 26 10.99 -4.27 1.12
N GLY A 27 10.96 -4.09 -0.21
CA GLY A 27 11.30 -5.15 -1.17
C GLY A 27 12.71 -5.70 -0.97
N CYS A 28 13.69 -4.83 -0.70
CA CYS A 28 15.04 -5.29 -0.35
C CYS A 28 15.05 -6.16 0.91
N ALA A 29 14.26 -5.82 1.93
CA ALA A 29 14.18 -6.61 3.17
C ALA A 29 13.57 -8.00 2.93
N VAL A 30 12.57 -8.10 2.05
CA VAL A 30 11.99 -9.39 1.64
C VAL A 30 13.04 -10.28 0.97
N GLU A 31 13.80 -9.73 0.01
CA GLU A 31 14.86 -10.50 -0.66
C GLU A 31 15.98 -10.91 0.30
N ILE A 32 16.36 -10.04 1.23
CA ILE A 32 17.30 -10.38 2.31
C ILE A 32 16.76 -11.55 3.14
N GLY A 33 15.46 -11.57 3.46
CA GLY A 33 14.82 -12.68 4.16
C GLY A 33 14.93 -13.99 3.40
N HIS A 34 14.64 -14.00 2.10
CA HIS A 34 14.83 -15.19 1.25
C HIS A 34 16.27 -15.69 1.24
N ILE A 35 17.25 -14.77 1.15
CA ILE A 35 18.68 -15.11 1.16
C ILE A 35 19.08 -15.68 2.52
N LYS A 36 18.72 -15.02 3.62
CA LYS A 36 19.02 -15.50 4.98
C LYS A 36 18.41 -16.86 5.26
N LYS A 37 17.18 -17.12 4.81
CA LYS A 37 16.55 -18.44 4.88
C LYS A 37 17.38 -19.50 4.17
N LYS A 38 17.79 -19.25 2.92
CA LYS A 38 18.62 -20.17 2.13
C LYS A 38 19.98 -20.45 2.78
N LEU A 39 20.54 -19.45 3.46
CA LEU A 39 21.82 -19.53 4.16
C LEU A 39 21.70 -19.98 5.62
N ASN A 40 20.49 -20.27 6.11
CA ASN A 40 20.20 -20.59 7.51
C ASN A 40 20.75 -19.55 8.51
N LEU A 41 20.66 -18.27 8.15
CA LEU A 41 21.10 -17.12 8.96
C LEU A 41 19.93 -16.55 9.78
N PRO A 42 20.21 -15.92 10.94
CA PRO A 42 19.17 -15.29 11.75
C PRO A 42 18.62 -14.01 11.08
N ALA A 43 17.33 -13.75 11.31
CA ALA A 43 16.69 -12.51 10.87
C ALA A 43 17.27 -11.28 11.60
N TRP A 44 17.56 -11.43 12.89
CA TRP A 44 18.02 -10.34 13.74
C TRP A 44 19.53 -10.08 13.57
N ALA A 45 19.88 -8.83 13.26
CA ALA A 45 21.27 -8.37 13.07
C ALA A 45 21.43 -6.96 13.68
N PRO A 46 21.60 -6.83 15.01
CA PRO A 46 21.58 -5.54 15.70
C PRO A 46 22.72 -4.60 15.24
N GLU A 47 23.90 -5.14 14.91
CA GLU A 47 25.03 -4.36 14.41
C GLU A 47 24.67 -3.65 13.10
N ARG A 48 23.89 -4.31 12.24
CA ARG A 48 23.43 -3.73 10.98
C ARG A 48 22.48 -2.57 11.20
N GLU A 49 21.60 -2.67 12.21
CA GLU A 49 20.66 -1.59 12.54
C GLU A 49 21.38 -0.35 13.07
N VAL A 50 22.38 -0.55 13.93
CA VAL A 50 23.25 0.54 14.42
C VAL A 50 23.94 1.23 13.26
N GLU A 51 24.42 0.48 12.27
CA GLU A 51 25.06 1.04 11.07
C GLU A 51 24.07 1.84 10.22
N ILE A 52 22.86 1.33 9.98
CA ILE A 52 21.80 2.06 9.27
C ILE A 52 21.52 3.39 9.96
N LEU A 53 21.30 3.38 11.28
CA LEU A 53 20.99 4.57 12.06
C LEU A 53 22.14 5.58 12.05
N ARG A 54 23.39 5.12 12.13
CA ARG A 54 24.57 5.99 11.98
C ARG A 54 24.60 6.65 10.60
N ASN A 55 24.34 5.89 9.54
CA ASN A 55 24.43 6.39 8.16
C ASN A 55 23.36 7.43 7.86
N VAL A 56 22.12 7.24 8.32
CA VAL A 56 21.02 8.18 8.07
C VAL A 56 21.21 9.49 8.84
N VAL A 57 21.70 9.42 10.09
CA VAL A 57 22.07 10.60 10.87
C VAL A 57 23.20 11.37 10.20
N LYS A 58 24.27 10.68 9.77
CA LYS A 58 25.38 11.31 9.04
C LYS A 58 24.94 12.01 7.74
N THR A 59 23.86 11.54 7.12
CA THR A 59 23.34 12.09 5.85
C THR A 59 22.30 13.19 6.07
N ASN A 60 21.82 13.37 7.31
CA ASN A 60 20.83 14.39 7.64
C ASN A 60 21.41 15.80 7.45
N ARG A 61 20.82 16.55 6.53
CA ARG A 61 21.09 17.99 6.30
C ARG A 61 19.81 18.81 6.29
N GLY A 62 18.72 18.20 6.74
CA GLY A 62 17.39 18.77 6.70
C GLY A 62 17.04 19.54 7.97
N PRO A 63 15.82 20.10 8.01
CA PRO A 63 15.33 20.83 9.18
C PRO A 63 14.94 19.91 10.36
N LEU A 64 14.91 18.59 10.17
CA LEU A 64 14.69 17.63 11.24
C LEU A 64 15.99 17.42 12.02
N ASP A 65 15.91 17.40 13.36
CA ASP A 65 17.05 17.02 14.19
C ASP A 65 17.38 15.53 14.06
N ASP A 66 18.61 15.16 14.45
CA ASP A 66 19.10 13.78 14.34
C ASP A 66 18.28 12.79 15.18
N ALA A 67 17.70 13.25 16.29
CA ALA A 67 16.86 12.42 17.14
C ALA A 67 15.53 12.07 16.43
N ALA A 68 14.94 13.01 15.70
CA ALA A 68 13.74 12.81 14.90
C ALA A 68 14.02 11.85 13.74
N ILE A 69 15.14 12.03 13.03
CA ILE A 69 15.57 11.10 11.98
C ILE A 69 15.74 9.69 12.54
N ARG A 70 16.41 9.55 13.69
CA ARG A 70 16.58 8.25 14.35
C ARG A 70 15.23 7.58 14.65
N ARG A 71 14.30 8.29 15.30
CA ARG A 71 12.98 7.73 15.64
C ARG A 71 12.19 7.28 14.41
N LEU A 72 12.24 8.04 13.32
CA LEU A 72 11.59 7.67 12.06
C LEU A 72 12.21 6.40 11.47
N PHE A 73 13.55 6.33 11.42
CA PHE A 73 14.23 5.18 10.86
C PHE A 73 14.12 3.92 11.71
N GLU A 74 14.02 4.02 13.04
CA GLU A 74 13.72 2.89 13.91
C GLU A 74 12.38 2.23 13.52
N ARG A 75 11.33 3.02 13.28
CA ARG A 75 10.03 2.51 12.83
C ARG A 75 10.13 1.85 11.44
N ILE A 76 10.87 2.47 10.52
CA ILE A 76 11.10 1.93 9.18
C ILE A 76 11.91 0.62 9.22
N ILE A 77 12.85 0.48 10.15
CA ILE A 77 13.60 -0.75 10.38
C ILE A 77 12.68 -1.83 10.96
N ASP A 78 11.84 -1.49 11.93
CA ASP A 78 10.92 -2.45 12.57
C ASP A 78 9.95 -3.09 11.56
N GLU A 79 9.34 -2.29 10.68
CA GLU A 79 8.44 -2.80 9.64
C GLU A 79 9.18 -3.66 8.61
N ALA A 80 10.37 -3.24 8.19
CA ALA A 80 11.20 -4.02 7.27
C ALA A 80 11.62 -5.37 7.88
N ARG A 81 12.00 -5.38 9.17
CA ARG A 81 12.33 -6.60 9.91
C ARG A 81 11.12 -7.53 10.01
N SER A 82 9.91 -6.98 10.14
CA SER A 82 8.66 -7.75 10.13
C SER A 82 8.46 -8.48 8.80
N LEU A 83 8.61 -7.77 7.67
CA LEU A 83 8.52 -8.36 6.33
C LEU A 83 9.61 -9.40 6.06
N GLU A 84 10.84 -9.14 6.50
CA GLU A 84 11.95 -10.07 6.38
C GLU A 84 11.65 -11.40 7.09
N ARG A 85 11.14 -11.34 8.33
CA ARG A 85 10.73 -12.55 9.09
C ARG A 85 9.64 -13.32 8.36
N HIS A 86 8.60 -12.64 7.88
CA HIS A 86 7.55 -13.30 7.10
C HIS A 86 8.10 -14.00 5.84
N ALA A 87 9.06 -13.39 5.14
CA ALA A 87 9.71 -13.99 3.98
C ALA A 87 10.57 -15.22 4.35
N MET A 88 11.18 -15.21 5.54
CA MET A 88 11.91 -16.36 6.08
C MET A 88 10.95 -17.50 6.47
N ASP A 89 9.78 -17.19 7.00
CA ASP A 89 8.82 -18.20 7.47
C ASP A 89 7.96 -18.78 6.33
N ALA A 90 7.76 -18.04 5.24
CA ALA A 90 6.96 -18.48 4.10
C ALA A 90 7.49 -19.80 3.50
N HIS A 91 6.75 -20.90 3.68
CA HIS A 91 6.84 -22.06 2.80
C HIS A 91 6.35 -21.59 1.43
N THR A 92 7.22 -21.65 0.42
CA THR A 92 6.99 -21.12 -0.94
C THR A 92 5.54 -21.26 -1.42
N GLY A 93 4.85 -20.11 -1.51
CA GLY A 93 3.55 -19.95 -2.16
C GLY A 93 3.34 -18.45 -2.45
N PRO A 94 2.76 -18.07 -3.60
CA PRO A 94 2.72 -16.68 -4.04
C PRO A 94 1.81 -15.86 -3.12
N VAL A 95 2.30 -14.69 -2.69
CA VAL A 95 1.51 -13.74 -1.90
C VAL A 95 0.53 -13.04 -2.85
N PRO A 96 -0.80 -13.22 -2.74
CA PRO A 96 -1.72 -12.43 -3.53
C PRO A 96 -1.73 -11.02 -2.94
N GLY A 97 -1.36 -10.03 -3.76
CA GLY A 97 -1.43 -8.63 -3.39
C GLY A 97 -2.82 -8.31 -2.84
N ARG A 98 -2.90 -7.84 -1.59
CA ARG A 98 -4.13 -7.26 -1.06
C ARG A 98 -4.35 -5.93 -1.78
N GLY A 99 -5.07 -6.00 -2.90
CA GLY A 99 -5.47 -4.85 -3.68
C GLY A 99 -6.88 -5.05 -4.22
N ARG A 100 -7.83 -4.38 -3.55
CA ARG A 100 -9.21 -4.09 -3.96
C ARG A 100 -10.28 -5.12 -3.61
N SER A 101 -11.09 -4.79 -2.61
CA SER A 101 -12.41 -5.37 -2.38
C SER A 101 -13.25 -5.22 -3.66
N PRO A 102 -13.95 -6.27 -4.13
CA PRO A 102 -14.92 -6.11 -5.19
C PRO A 102 -16.13 -5.37 -4.63
N SER A 103 -16.42 -4.20 -5.18
CA SER A 103 -17.72 -3.54 -4.98
C SER A 103 -18.81 -4.47 -5.51
N VAL A 104 -19.68 -4.94 -4.60
CA VAL A 104 -20.89 -5.70 -4.93
C VAL A 104 -21.70 -4.91 -5.95
N GLY A 105 -21.86 -5.49 -7.15
CA GLY A 105 -22.78 -4.99 -8.16
C GLY A 105 -24.22 -5.17 -7.69
N GLN A 106 -24.99 -4.09 -7.67
CA GLN A 106 -26.43 -4.15 -7.48
C GLN A 106 -27.06 -4.76 -8.73
N SER A 107 -27.70 -5.92 -8.56
CA SER A 107 -28.56 -6.53 -9.57
C SER A 107 -29.92 -5.83 -9.57
N SER A 108 -30.22 -5.04 -10.58
CA SER A 108 -31.57 -4.58 -10.88
C SER A 108 -32.23 -5.53 -11.88
N SER A 109 -33.01 -6.49 -11.38
CA SER A 109 -33.96 -7.27 -12.16
C SER A 109 -35.22 -6.43 -12.38
N GLY A 110 -35.34 -5.80 -13.55
CA GLY A 110 -36.58 -5.19 -14.02
C GLY A 110 -37.42 -6.24 -14.73
N SER A 111 -38.48 -6.71 -14.06
CA SER A 111 -39.49 -7.59 -14.65
C SER A 111 -40.51 -6.75 -15.42
N ASP A 112 -40.56 -6.96 -16.73
CA ASP A 112 -41.59 -6.45 -17.63
C ASP A 112 -42.83 -7.36 -17.52
N ALA A 113 -43.92 -6.82 -16.99
CA ALA A 113 -45.22 -7.46 -16.93
C ALA A 113 -46.24 -6.52 -17.57
N GLY A 114 -46.48 -6.71 -18.87
CA GLY A 114 -47.53 -6.03 -19.61
C GLY A 114 -48.93 -6.47 -19.16
N PRO A 115 -49.93 -5.57 -19.12
CA PRO A 115 -51.29 -5.94 -18.78
C PRO A 115 -52.06 -6.44 -20.02
N SER A 116 -52.70 -7.60 -19.86
CA SER A 116 -53.79 -8.09 -20.68
C SER A 116 -55.09 -7.37 -20.29
N GLY A 117 -55.77 -6.78 -21.28
CA GLY A 117 -57.03 -6.07 -21.08
C GLY A 117 -57.81 -5.93 -22.38
N SER A 118 -58.97 -6.57 -22.39
CA SER A 118 -59.95 -6.79 -23.47
C SER A 118 -60.79 -5.59 -23.91
N GLY A 119 -61.32 -5.65 -25.13
CA GLY A 119 -62.48 -4.89 -25.62
C GLY A 119 -62.15 -4.14 -26.91
N GLY A 120 -62.77 -4.37 -28.07
CA GLY A 120 -64.16 -4.70 -28.34
C GLY A 120 -64.88 -3.46 -28.88
N SER A 121 -65.41 -3.56 -30.10
CA SER A 121 -66.29 -2.59 -30.79
C SER A 121 -65.63 -1.30 -31.30
N SER A 122 -66.09 -0.64 -32.36
CA SER A 122 -66.94 -0.92 -33.52
C SER A 122 -66.90 0.39 -34.33
N GLU A 123 -66.95 0.26 -35.64
CA GLU A 123 -67.60 1.17 -36.59
C GLU A 123 -67.47 2.71 -36.51
N ARG A 124 -66.82 3.21 -37.56
CA ARG A 124 -67.37 4.10 -38.62
C ARG A 124 -67.87 5.52 -38.27
N LYS A 125 -67.22 6.43 -39.03
CA LYS A 125 -67.77 7.48 -39.90
C LYS A 125 -68.31 8.76 -39.26
N GLY A 126 -67.76 9.85 -39.77
CA GLY A 126 -68.27 11.22 -39.70
C GLY A 126 -67.22 12.14 -40.28
#